data_AF-X2A7L8-F1
#
_entry.id   AF-X2A7L8-F1
#
_cell.length_a   1.000
_cell.length_b   1.000
_cell.length_c   1.000
_cell.angle_alpha   90.00
_cell.angle_beta   90.00
_cell.angle_gamma   90.00
#
_symmetry.space_group_name_H-M   'P 1'
#
loop_
_entity.id
_entity.type
_entity.pdbx_description
1 polymer ?
#
loop_
_entity_poly.entity_id
_entity_poly.type
_entity_poly.pdbx_seq_one_letter_code
_entity_poly.pdbx_strand_id
1 'polypeptide(L)'
;MWSILLWATFLFVGSTSAARDGCTWTPGVPNSVLSGSHKRYFERGSVERCKKYCEKSRGFFCRSFEYSTKRSACFLQDVDSFDKRIITREKYHGYTHYEHVCENDPRSREGCPFIGPISNRFIKGNNLFIIRNVSSPEECMARCKSEPNFHCRSFDYQKPGRQCNLAIVDREKHVLTSSSALDYYERTCKPHGCSAGRWKDPVVNLGISGRGPNHLKTINATLDQCKLACQNEVTFKCRSFDYLALTSQCQLHAVNSLYHHYELQVSGCDGDPPTKAQARKMSARCSRIWAEEETKTDSRLGGNVMKHARSEQEMDDQDEADRDINIIAKVLPRLVQLQ
;
A
#
# COMPACT_ATOMS: atom_id res chain seq x y z
N MET A 1 -60.37 23.36 -23.60
CA MET A 1 -59.04 23.53 -24.23
C MET A 1 -58.01 23.73 -23.13
N TRP A 2 -57.31 22.67 -22.70
CA TRP A 2 -56.13 22.78 -21.83
C TRP A 2 -55.10 21.76 -22.34
N SER A 3 -54.00 22.25 -22.92
CA SER A 3 -52.95 21.41 -23.50
C SER A 3 -51.85 21.16 -22.47
N ILE A 4 -51.53 19.89 -22.22
CA ILE A 4 -50.45 19.51 -21.29
C ILE A 4 -49.14 19.42 -22.07
N LEU A 5 -48.18 20.29 -21.76
CA LEU A 5 -46.82 20.23 -22.29
C LEU A 5 -45.96 19.29 -21.45
N LEU A 6 -45.62 18.13 -22.01
CA LEU A 6 -44.65 17.20 -21.43
C LEU A 6 -43.23 17.73 -21.62
N TRP A 7 -42.59 18.16 -20.52
CA TRP A 7 -41.16 18.49 -20.51
C TRP A 7 -40.34 17.21 -20.36
N ALA A 8 -39.74 16.75 -21.46
CA ALA A 8 -38.78 15.66 -21.43
C ALA A 8 -37.45 16.15 -20.83
N THR A 9 -37.23 15.89 -19.55
CA THR A 9 -35.94 16.12 -18.88
C THR A 9 -34.89 15.16 -19.45
N PHE A 10 -34.07 15.65 -20.39
CA PHE A 10 -32.89 14.92 -20.83
C PHE A 10 -31.91 14.77 -19.66
N LEU A 11 -31.77 13.54 -19.16
CA LEU A 11 -30.67 13.18 -18.28
C LEU A 11 -29.36 13.32 -19.08
N PHE A 12 -28.64 14.42 -18.85
CA PHE A 12 -27.26 14.55 -19.29
C PHE A 12 -26.44 13.48 -18.57
N VAL A 13 -26.19 12.35 -19.25
CA VAL A 13 -25.13 11.42 -18.88
C VAL A 13 -23.82 12.16 -19.09
N GLY A 14 -23.35 12.82 -18.02
CA GLY A 14 -22.10 13.54 -17.99
C GLY A 14 -20.97 12.61 -18.39
N SER A 15 -20.47 12.78 -19.63
CA SER A 15 -19.25 12.14 -20.05
C SER A 15 -18.11 12.76 -19.26
N THR A 16 -17.71 12.10 -18.17
CA THR A 16 -16.56 12.49 -17.37
C THR A 16 -15.32 12.52 -18.26
N SER A 17 -14.94 13.74 -18.64
CA SER A 17 -13.69 13.99 -19.36
C SER A 17 -12.56 13.59 -18.44
N ALA A 18 -11.66 12.69 -18.84
CA ALA A 18 -10.53 12.28 -17.99
C ALA A 18 -9.38 13.30 -18.01
N ALA A 19 -9.72 14.60 -18.11
CA ALA A 19 -8.90 15.68 -17.59
C ALA A 19 -9.01 15.59 -16.07
N ARG A 20 -8.07 14.89 -15.44
CA ARG A 20 -8.04 14.69 -13.99
C ARG A 20 -7.85 16.03 -13.28
N ASP A 21 -8.74 16.35 -12.35
CA ASP A 21 -8.61 17.52 -11.49
C ASP A 21 -7.25 17.52 -10.77
N GLY A 22 -6.57 18.67 -10.75
CA GLY A 22 -5.23 18.81 -10.13
C GLY A 22 -4.08 18.17 -10.90
N CYS A 23 -4.24 17.86 -12.20
CA CYS A 23 -3.17 17.37 -13.07
C CYS A 23 -2.85 18.35 -14.20
N THR A 24 -1.57 18.49 -14.54
CA THR A 24 -1.07 19.36 -15.62
C THR A 24 -0.12 18.61 -16.54
N TRP A 25 0.03 19.07 -17.78
CA TRP A 25 0.98 18.49 -18.74
C TRP A 25 2.38 19.05 -18.55
N THR A 26 3.40 18.18 -18.59
CA THR A 26 4.79 18.62 -18.63
C THR A 26 5.09 19.46 -19.89
N PRO A 27 6.13 20.33 -19.86
CA PRO A 27 6.58 21.08 -21.03
C PRO A 27 7.04 20.20 -22.22
N GLY A 28 7.34 18.94 -21.95
CA GLY A 28 7.84 17.95 -22.91
C GLY A 28 9.36 17.78 -22.82
N VAL A 29 9.84 16.53 -22.91
CA VAL A 29 11.26 16.19 -22.92
C VAL A 29 11.70 15.92 -24.36
N PRO A 30 12.49 16.80 -25.01
CA PRO A 30 12.83 16.67 -26.42
C PRO A 30 13.84 15.54 -26.69
N ASN A 31 13.80 15.03 -27.92
CA ASN A 31 14.63 13.92 -28.43
C ASN A 31 14.55 12.64 -27.58
N SER A 32 13.37 12.38 -27.00
CA SER A 32 13.17 11.32 -26.00
C SER A 32 11.86 10.52 -26.21
N VAL A 33 11.85 9.30 -25.66
CA VAL A 33 10.73 8.35 -25.70
C VAL A 33 10.65 7.50 -24.44
N LEU A 34 9.48 6.90 -24.18
CA LEU A 34 9.22 5.92 -23.12
C LEU A 34 8.96 4.52 -23.73
N SER A 35 10.03 4.01 -24.35
CA SER A 35 10.06 2.87 -25.28
C SER A 35 9.16 1.66 -24.94
N GLY A 36 8.51 1.13 -25.97
CA GLY A 36 7.82 -0.18 -25.92
C GLY A 36 6.52 -0.16 -25.11
N SER A 37 5.74 0.91 -25.23
CA SER A 37 4.53 1.11 -24.41
C SER A 37 3.33 1.72 -25.15
N HIS A 38 3.43 1.85 -26.48
CA HIS A 38 2.39 2.49 -27.30
C HIS A 38 1.11 1.66 -27.31
N LYS A 39 -0.03 2.29 -26.98
CA LYS A 39 -1.37 1.69 -27.01
C LYS A 39 -2.21 2.18 -28.18
N ARG A 40 -2.01 3.43 -28.61
CA ARG A 40 -2.65 4.01 -29.79
C ARG A 40 -1.68 4.90 -30.55
N TYR A 41 -1.87 4.92 -31.86
CA TYR A 41 -1.14 5.75 -32.80
C TYR A 41 -2.15 6.51 -33.67
N PHE A 42 -1.85 7.76 -34.00
CA PHE A 42 -2.53 8.49 -35.07
C PHE A 42 -1.64 9.61 -35.62
N GLU A 43 -1.88 9.94 -36.88
CA GLU A 43 -1.15 10.98 -37.63
C GLU A 43 -1.96 12.28 -37.73
N ARG A 44 -1.36 13.34 -38.28
CA ARG A 44 -1.94 14.68 -38.40
C ARG A 44 -2.38 15.26 -37.04
N GLY A 45 -1.57 14.99 -36.02
CA GLY A 45 -1.68 15.56 -34.68
C GLY A 45 -0.85 16.84 -34.52
N SER A 46 -1.30 17.72 -33.62
CA SER A 46 -0.44 18.68 -32.90
C SER A 46 -0.27 18.18 -31.45
N VAL A 47 0.62 18.80 -30.67
CA VAL A 47 0.80 18.48 -29.24
C VAL A 47 -0.50 18.64 -28.45
N GLU A 48 -1.25 19.72 -28.68
CA GLU A 48 -2.55 20.01 -28.06
C GLU A 48 -3.61 18.96 -28.44
N ARG A 49 -3.52 18.44 -29.68
CA ARG A 49 -4.38 17.37 -30.15
C ARG A 49 -3.98 16.03 -29.50
N CYS A 50 -2.69 15.73 -29.32
CA CYS A 50 -2.22 14.57 -28.55
C CYS A 50 -2.75 14.61 -27.11
N LYS A 51 -2.60 15.75 -26.42
CA LYS A 51 -3.11 15.99 -25.05
C LYS A 51 -4.60 15.67 -24.94
N LYS A 52 -5.44 16.31 -25.78
CA LYS A 52 -6.89 16.11 -25.82
C LYS A 52 -7.31 14.68 -26.14
N TYR A 53 -6.57 13.95 -26.99
CA TYR A 53 -6.87 12.54 -27.27
C TYR A 53 -6.43 11.60 -26.14
N CYS A 54 -5.35 11.92 -25.41
CA CYS A 54 -4.94 11.17 -24.24
C CYS A 54 -5.99 11.30 -23.11
N GLU A 55 -6.37 12.54 -22.77
CA GLU A 55 -7.43 12.88 -21.80
C GLU A 55 -8.80 12.26 -22.13
N LYS A 56 -9.09 12.00 -23.41
CA LYS A 56 -10.35 11.38 -23.88
C LYS A 56 -10.21 9.91 -24.26
N SER A 57 -9.05 9.30 -24.00
CA SER A 57 -8.78 7.91 -24.39
C SER A 57 -9.64 6.93 -23.60
N ARG A 58 -10.51 6.19 -24.30
CA ARG A 58 -11.32 5.10 -23.72
C ARG A 58 -10.63 3.75 -23.87
N GLY A 59 -10.76 2.85 -22.88
CA GLY A 59 -10.21 1.49 -22.94
C GLY A 59 -8.78 1.31 -22.40
N PHE A 60 -8.07 2.39 -22.08
CA PHE A 60 -6.91 2.37 -21.19
C PHE A 60 -6.78 3.75 -20.53
N PHE A 61 -6.22 3.82 -19.33
CA PHE A 61 -5.90 5.11 -18.73
C PHE A 61 -4.62 5.67 -19.36
N CYS A 62 -4.75 6.69 -20.20
CA CYS A 62 -3.60 7.29 -20.89
C CYS A 62 -2.81 8.16 -19.91
N ARG A 63 -1.50 7.89 -19.80
CA ARG A 63 -0.59 8.56 -18.84
C ARG A 63 0.48 9.43 -19.50
N SER A 64 0.90 9.08 -20.71
CA SER A 64 1.85 9.86 -21.48
C SER A 64 1.62 9.70 -22.98
N PHE A 65 2.31 10.51 -23.76
CA PHE A 65 2.46 10.30 -25.19
C PHE A 65 3.81 10.79 -25.69
N GLU A 66 4.24 10.19 -26.79
CA GLU A 66 5.35 10.72 -27.60
C GLU A 66 4.76 11.43 -28.82
N TYR A 67 5.25 12.64 -29.11
CA TYR A 67 4.94 13.35 -30.35
C TYR A 67 6.12 13.30 -31.30
N SER A 68 5.90 12.84 -32.54
CA SER A 68 6.91 12.87 -33.61
C SER A 68 6.68 14.07 -34.51
N THR A 69 7.61 15.03 -34.53
CA THR A 69 7.57 16.20 -35.42
C THR A 69 7.66 15.79 -36.88
N LYS A 70 8.52 14.81 -37.21
CA LYS A 70 8.73 14.31 -38.58
C LYS A 70 7.48 13.66 -39.19
N ARG A 71 6.62 13.04 -38.37
CA ARG A 71 5.38 12.38 -38.82
C ARG A 71 4.11 13.18 -38.51
N SER A 72 4.23 14.28 -37.77
CA SER A 72 3.11 14.98 -37.11
C SER A 72 2.16 13.98 -36.43
N ALA A 73 2.71 13.08 -35.61
CA ALA A 73 2.00 11.90 -35.11
C ALA A 73 2.15 11.73 -33.59
N CYS A 74 1.10 11.21 -32.96
CA CYS A 74 1.03 10.96 -31.52
C CYS A 74 1.06 9.46 -31.23
N PHE A 75 1.85 9.05 -30.23
CA PHE A 75 1.92 7.69 -29.73
C PHE A 75 1.47 7.68 -28.26
N LEU A 76 0.21 7.34 -28.01
CA LEU A 76 -0.39 7.38 -26.67
C LEU A 76 -0.03 6.13 -25.85
N GLN A 77 0.21 6.29 -24.54
CA GLN A 77 0.75 5.25 -23.66
C GLN A 77 -0.04 5.17 -22.35
N ASP A 78 -0.11 3.98 -21.74
CA ASP A 78 -0.73 3.74 -20.42
C ASP A 78 0.29 3.75 -19.28
N VAL A 79 1.44 4.38 -19.48
CA VAL A 79 2.59 4.43 -18.55
C VAL A 79 3.22 5.82 -18.57
N ASP A 80 3.99 6.15 -17.55
CA ASP A 80 4.72 7.42 -17.39
C ASP A 80 6.09 7.18 -16.70
N SER A 81 6.79 8.26 -16.36
CA SER A 81 8.10 8.24 -15.69
C SER A 81 8.12 7.58 -14.30
N PHE A 82 6.98 7.21 -13.71
CA PHE A 82 6.92 6.36 -12.52
C PHE A 82 7.05 4.86 -12.83
N ASP A 83 6.75 4.44 -14.07
CA ASP A 83 6.81 3.02 -14.47
C ASP A 83 8.09 2.69 -15.24
N LYS A 84 8.62 3.65 -16.02
CA LYS A 84 9.79 3.46 -16.89
C LYS A 84 10.66 4.71 -16.97
N ARG A 85 11.94 4.52 -17.28
CA ARG A 85 12.87 5.62 -17.58
C ARG A 85 12.66 6.19 -18.98
N ILE A 86 12.54 7.51 -19.05
CA ILE A 86 12.58 8.30 -20.29
C ILE A 86 13.97 8.12 -20.94
N ILE A 87 13.99 7.85 -22.24
CA ILE A 87 15.22 7.53 -22.99
C ILE A 87 15.51 8.61 -24.03
N THR A 88 16.45 9.50 -23.74
CA THR A 88 16.99 10.49 -24.68
C THR A 88 18.18 9.91 -25.45
N ARG A 89 18.11 9.84 -26.78
CA ARG A 89 19.18 9.35 -27.68
C ARG A 89 19.03 9.95 -29.07
N GLU A 90 20.12 10.03 -29.82
CA GLU A 90 20.17 10.55 -31.19
C GLU A 90 19.11 9.93 -32.13
N LYS A 91 18.92 8.61 -32.09
CA LYS A 91 17.89 7.92 -32.89
C LYS A 91 16.43 8.32 -32.59
N TYR A 92 16.20 9.11 -31.54
CA TYR A 92 14.91 9.68 -31.16
C TYR A 92 14.82 11.19 -31.47
N HIS A 93 15.75 11.73 -32.28
CA HIS A 93 15.63 13.11 -32.77
C HIS A 93 14.27 13.35 -33.44
N GLY A 94 13.62 14.45 -33.06
CA GLY A 94 12.27 14.79 -33.51
C GLY A 94 11.13 14.04 -32.81
N TYR A 95 11.41 13.25 -31.76
CA TYR A 95 10.40 12.81 -30.80
C TYR A 95 10.44 13.70 -29.55
N THR A 96 9.29 13.95 -28.93
CA THR A 96 9.19 14.62 -27.63
C THR A 96 8.21 13.87 -26.74
N HIS A 97 8.65 13.46 -25.56
CA HIS A 97 7.84 12.78 -24.55
C HIS A 97 7.07 13.80 -23.69
N TYR A 98 5.77 13.60 -23.53
CA TYR A 98 4.89 14.41 -22.68
C TYR A 98 4.12 13.49 -21.74
N GLU A 99 3.97 13.90 -20.48
CA GLU A 99 3.17 13.19 -19.48
C GLU A 99 2.36 14.16 -18.64
N HIS A 100 1.32 13.66 -17.99
CA HIS A 100 0.55 14.42 -17.02
C HIS A 100 1.16 14.19 -15.63
N VAL A 101 1.34 15.27 -14.87
CA VAL A 101 1.79 15.24 -13.48
C VAL A 101 0.65 15.76 -12.62
N CYS A 102 0.34 15.04 -11.54
CA CYS A 102 -0.74 15.36 -10.61
C CYS A 102 -0.15 15.73 -9.25
N GLU A 103 -0.66 16.80 -8.63
CA GLU A 103 -0.14 17.30 -7.34
C GLU A 103 -0.19 16.23 -6.24
N ASN A 104 -1.26 15.41 -6.25
CA ASN A 104 -1.52 14.38 -5.24
C ASN A 104 -1.41 12.96 -5.80
N ASP A 105 -0.43 12.68 -6.69
CA ASP A 105 -0.23 11.31 -7.18
C ASP A 105 0.23 10.37 -6.04
N PRO A 106 -0.53 9.31 -5.69
CA PRO A 106 -0.19 8.41 -4.58
C PRO A 106 1.06 7.55 -4.84
N ARG A 107 1.60 7.56 -6.07
CA ARG A 107 2.90 6.95 -6.43
C ARG A 107 4.07 7.86 -6.10
N SER A 108 3.84 9.16 -5.88
CA SER A 108 4.87 10.13 -5.51
C SER A 108 5.53 9.76 -4.20
N ARG A 109 6.83 10.01 -4.13
CA ARG A 109 7.66 9.76 -2.94
C ARG A 109 8.49 10.98 -2.53
N GLU A 110 8.29 12.13 -3.16
CA GLU A 110 9.21 13.29 -3.04
C GLU A 110 9.37 13.80 -1.60
N GLY A 111 8.28 13.83 -0.82
CA GLY A 111 8.29 14.16 0.61
C GLY A 111 8.68 13.00 1.54
N CYS A 112 8.85 11.78 1.04
CA CYS A 112 9.18 10.62 1.88
C CYS A 112 10.66 10.60 2.30
N PRO A 113 10.99 10.17 3.53
CA PRO A 113 12.37 9.96 3.96
C PRO A 113 13.03 8.80 3.20
N PHE A 114 14.36 8.80 3.19
CA PHE A 114 15.14 7.60 2.89
C PHE A 114 15.33 6.77 4.15
N ILE A 115 15.34 5.45 3.98
CA ILE A 115 15.68 4.47 5.02
C ILE A 115 16.85 3.60 4.55
N GLY A 116 17.61 3.09 5.50
CA GLY A 116 18.80 2.26 5.27
C GLY A 116 19.99 2.72 6.13
N PRO A 117 21.17 2.08 5.99
CA PRO A 117 21.43 0.93 5.11
C PRO A 117 20.64 -0.30 5.54
N ILE A 118 20.07 -1.00 4.56
CA ILE A 118 19.83 -2.44 4.68
C ILE A 118 21.11 -3.12 4.19
N SER A 119 21.99 -3.44 5.13
CA SER A 119 23.35 -3.87 4.81
C SER A 119 23.42 -5.20 4.08
N ASN A 120 24.43 -5.34 3.22
CA ASN A 120 24.69 -6.56 2.46
C ASN A 120 23.49 -7.00 1.57
N ARG A 121 22.77 -6.04 1.00
CA ARG A 121 21.58 -6.25 0.17
C ARG A 121 21.55 -5.27 -1.01
N PHE A 122 20.90 -5.67 -2.10
CA PHE A 122 20.77 -4.86 -3.30
C PHE A 122 19.55 -5.27 -4.16
N ILE A 123 19.11 -4.40 -5.07
CA ILE A 123 17.96 -4.63 -5.95
C ILE A 123 18.38 -5.13 -7.34
N LYS A 124 18.51 -6.46 -7.46
CA LYS A 124 19.03 -7.10 -8.67
C LYS A 124 18.19 -6.78 -9.92
N GLY A 125 18.87 -6.40 -11.00
CA GLY A 125 18.30 -6.28 -12.35
C GLY A 125 17.41 -5.05 -12.61
N ASN A 126 17.21 -4.16 -11.64
CA ASN A 126 16.28 -3.02 -11.76
C ASN A 126 16.96 -1.65 -11.60
N ASN A 127 18.29 -1.62 -11.51
CA ASN A 127 19.09 -0.40 -11.54
C ASN A 127 19.10 0.20 -12.95
N LEU A 128 18.58 1.42 -13.10
CA LEU A 128 18.42 2.09 -14.38
C LEU A 128 19.51 3.12 -14.67
N PHE A 129 20.24 3.56 -13.65
CA PHE A 129 21.36 4.48 -13.81
C PHE A 129 22.49 4.16 -12.83
N ILE A 130 23.74 4.19 -13.29
CA ILE A 130 24.93 3.84 -12.51
C ILE A 130 25.84 5.07 -12.49
N ILE A 131 26.08 5.60 -11.29
CA ILE A 131 26.91 6.78 -11.05
C ILE A 131 28.16 6.33 -10.30
N ARG A 132 29.34 6.70 -10.81
CA ARG A 132 30.65 6.40 -10.20
C ARG A 132 31.20 7.62 -9.47
N ASN A 133 32.21 7.41 -8.64
CA ASN A 133 32.89 8.41 -7.82
C ASN A 133 31.98 9.10 -6.77
N VAL A 134 30.82 8.51 -6.47
CA VAL A 134 29.90 8.97 -5.43
C VAL A 134 30.50 8.65 -4.07
N SER A 135 30.63 9.66 -3.23
CA SER A 135 31.50 9.61 -2.04
C SER A 135 30.81 9.07 -0.80
N SER A 136 29.49 9.18 -0.73
CA SER A 136 28.69 8.71 0.40
C SER A 136 27.25 8.32 -0.02
N PRO A 137 26.52 7.58 0.83
CA PRO A 137 25.10 7.30 0.61
C PRO A 137 24.25 8.57 0.50
N GLU A 138 24.59 9.64 1.22
CA GLU A 138 23.85 10.92 1.22
C GLU A 138 23.99 11.63 -0.13
N GLU A 139 25.17 11.57 -0.76
CA GLU A 139 25.31 12.03 -2.15
C GLU A 139 24.43 11.18 -3.08
N CYS A 140 24.40 9.86 -2.92
CA CYS A 140 23.54 8.97 -3.71
C CYS A 140 22.03 9.25 -3.48
N MET A 141 21.62 9.55 -2.25
CA MET A 141 20.26 10.03 -1.93
C MET A 141 19.96 11.30 -2.72
N ALA A 142 20.85 12.30 -2.70
CA ALA A 142 20.68 13.54 -3.43
C ALA A 142 20.54 13.31 -4.94
N ARG A 143 21.39 12.46 -5.56
CA ARG A 143 21.26 12.06 -6.97
C ARG A 143 19.91 11.40 -7.25
N CYS A 144 19.42 10.54 -6.36
CA CYS A 144 18.10 9.92 -6.47
C CYS A 144 16.96 10.95 -6.34
N LYS A 145 17.11 12.00 -5.50
CA LYS A 145 16.11 13.08 -5.42
C LYS A 145 16.05 13.91 -6.71
N SER A 146 17.18 14.07 -7.40
CA SER A 146 17.33 14.95 -8.55
C SER A 146 17.34 14.24 -9.91
N GLU A 147 17.01 12.95 -9.98
CA GLU A 147 17.02 12.18 -11.24
C GLU A 147 15.84 12.60 -12.13
N PRO A 148 16.08 13.19 -13.32
CA PRO A 148 15.02 13.77 -14.14
C PRO A 148 14.35 12.78 -15.10
N ASN A 149 14.93 11.59 -15.33
CA ASN A 149 14.43 10.68 -16.36
C ASN A 149 13.49 9.59 -15.80
N PHE A 150 13.41 9.43 -14.48
CA PHE A 150 12.48 8.52 -13.80
C PHE A 150 12.32 8.89 -12.34
N HIS A 151 11.18 8.55 -11.73
CA HIS A 151 11.01 8.68 -10.29
C HIS A 151 11.83 7.62 -9.53
N CYS A 152 13.06 7.98 -9.15
CA CYS A 152 13.95 7.12 -8.37
C CYS A 152 13.35 6.79 -6.99
N ARG A 153 13.23 5.50 -6.68
CA ARG A 153 12.63 4.97 -5.46
C ARG A 153 13.65 4.35 -4.50
N SER A 154 14.72 3.78 -5.03
CA SER A 154 15.77 3.17 -4.21
C SER A 154 17.13 3.28 -4.89
N PHE A 155 18.17 2.96 -4.14
CA PHE A 155 19.51 2.78 -4.69
C PHE A 155 20.30 1.71 -3.96
N ASP A 156 21.26 1.12 -4.68
CA ASP A 156 22.32 0.31 -4.10
C ASP A 156 23.60 1.16 -4.03
N TYR A 157 24.25 1.21 -2.87
CA TYR A 157 25.53 1.91 -2.71
C TYR A 157 26.68 0.94 -2.45
N GLN A 158 27.77 1.07 -3.22
CA GLN A 158 29.00 0.30 -3.11
C GLN A 158 30.09 1.14 -2.44
N LYS A 159 30.34 0.94 -1.14
CA LYS A 159 31.31 1.75 -0.40
C LYS A 159 32.75 1.67 -0.94
N PRO A 160 33.34 0.48 -1.23
CA PRO A 160 34.69 0.42 -1.80
C PRO A 160 34.79 0.95 -3.23
N GLY A 161 33.75 0.72 -4.05
CA GLY A 161 33.72 1.12 -5.46
C GLY A 161 33.27 2.57 -5.70
N ARG A 162 32.82 3.29 -4.66
CA ARG A 162 32.21 4.64 -4.76
C ARG A 162 31.14 4.69 -5.86
N GLN A 163 30.30 3.65 -5.92
CA GLN A 163 29.29 3.46 -6.95
C GLN A 163 27.89 3.53 -6.36
N CYS A 164 27.01 4.24 -7.05
CA CYS A 164 25.62 4.52 -6.71
C CYS A 164 24.75 4.02 -7.86
N ASN A 165 23.92 3.00 -7.62
CA ASN A 165 23.04 2.43 -8.62
C ASN A 165 21.60 2.86 -8.31
N LEU A 166 21.02 3.73 -9.12
CA LEU A 166 19.65 4.24 -8.94
C LEU A 166 18.61 3.32 -9.58
N ALA A 167 17.50 3.07 -8.88
CA ALA A 167 16.41 2.21 -9.32
C ALA A 167 15.03 2.89 -9.23
N ILE A 168 14.14 2.55 -10.16
CA ILE A 168 12.74 3.04 -10.22
C ILE A 168 11.78 2.24 -9.31
N VAL A 169 12.30 1.23 -8.63
CA VAL A 169 11.55 0.25 -7.85
C VAL A 169 11.98 0.26 -6.38
N ASP A 170 11.15 -0.34 -5.53
CA ASP A 170 11.36 -0.46 -4.08
C ASP A 170 11.18 -1.94 -3.67
N ARG A 171 11.50 -2.27 -2.42
CA ARG A 171 11.37 -3.66 -1.93
C ARG A 171 9.94 -4.13 -1.67
N GLU A 172 8.96 -3.23 -1.82
CA GLU A 172 7.53 -3.59 -1.81
C GLU A 172 7.16 -4.42 -3.04
N LYS A 173 7.81 -4.16 -4.18
CA LYS A 173 7.58 -4.88 -5.44
C LYS A 173 8.67 -5.90 -5.79
N HIS A 174 9.87 -5.79 -5.20
CA HIS A 174 11.02 -6.63 -5.56
C HIS A 174 11.75 -7.20 -4.34
N VAL A 175 12.15 -8.46 -4.42
CA VAL A 175 12.93 -9.12 -3.35
C VAL A 175 14.39 -8.66 -3.43
N LEU A 176 14.93 -8.19 -2.30
CA LEU A 176 16.33 -7.83 -2.17
C LEU A 176 17.23 -9.07 -2.24
N THR A 177 18.31 -8.97 -3.02
CA THR A 177 19.31 -10.04 -3.16
C THR A 177 20.49 -9.79 -2.22
N SER A 178 21.10 -10.83 -1.67
CA SER A 178 22.33 -10.73 -0.86
C SER A 178 23.53 -10.29 -1.69
N SER A 179 24.36 -9.40 -1.13
CA SER A 179 25.66 -8.98 -1.68
C SER A 179 26.61 -8.70 -0.52
N SER A 180 27.91 -8.95 -0.65
CA SER A 180 28.91 -8.56 0.37
C SER A 180 29.51 -7.17 0.15
N ALA A 181 29.10 -6.47 -0.92
CA ALA A 181 29.70 -5.21 -1.37
C ALA A 181 28.71 -4.05 -1.50
N LEU A 182 27.41 -4.32 -1.43
CA LEU A 182 26.33 -3.35 -1.66
C LEU A 182 25.42 -3.27 -0.43
N ASP A 183 25.08 -2.04 -0.06
CA ASP A 183 24.02 -1.73 0.90
C ASP A 183 22.85 -1.06 0.19
N TYR A 184 21.62 -1.45 0.58
CA TYR A 184 20.38 -0.98 -0.03
C TYR A 184 19.74 0.16 0.76
N TYR A 185 19.21 1.15 0.05
CA TYR A 185 18.48 2.29 0.61
C TYR A 185 17.23 2.57 -0.23
N GLU A 186 16.11 2.87 0.42
CA GLU A 186 14.85 3.19 -0.29
C GLU A 186 14.15 4.42 0.28
N ARG A 187 13.33 5.05 -0.56
CA ARG A 187 12.54 6.23 -0.25
C ARG A 187 11.09 5.80 0.00
N THR A 188 10.65 5.82 1.26
CA THR A 188 9.34 5.27 1.63
C THR A 188 8.61 6.12 2.66
N CYS A 189 7.32 6.39 2.40
CA CYS A 189 6.41 7.00 3.38
C CYS A 189 5.70 5.95 4.24
N LYS A 190 5.96 4.64 4.03
CA LYS A 190 5.37 3.59 4.87
C LYS A 190 6.10 3.53 6.21
N PRO A 191 5.39 3.44 7.35
CA PRO A 191 6.01 3.17 8.63
C PRO A 191 6.83 1.88 8.58
N HIS A 192 8.10 1.99 8.93
CA HIS A 192 9.00 0.86 9.22
C HIS A 192 9.12 0.72 10.73
N GLY A 193 9.44 -0.50 11.19
CA GLY A 193 9.42 -0.83 12.61
C GLY A 193 8.14 -0.37 13.33
N CYS A 194 8.37 0.23 14.48
CA CYS A 194 7.38 0.79 15.40
C CYS A 194 7.22 2.33 15.33
N SER A 195 7.67 3.00 14.27
CA SER A 195 7.88 4.47 14.28
C SER A 195 6.64 5.33 14.62
N ALA A 196 5.42 4.84 14.35
CA ALA A 196 4.15 5.51 14.68
C ALA A 196 3.35 4.80 15.79
N GLY A 197 3.88 3.73 16.39
CA GLY A 197 3.16 2.91 17.37
C GLY A 197 3.43 3.35 18.81
N ARG A 198 2.41 3.29 19.67
CA ARG A 198 2.56 3.49 21.12
C ARG A 198 2.96 2.18 21.79
N TRP A 199 4.05 2.21 22.57
CA TRP A 199 4.44 1.09 23.42
C TRP A 199 3.40 0.85 24.52
N LYS A 200 3.06 -0.42 24.70
CA LYS A 200 2.30 -0.94 25.83
C LYS A 200 3.25 -1.35 26.96
N ASP A 201 2.71 -1.51 28.16
CA ASP A 201 3.49 -1.92 29.34
C ASP A 201 4.11 -3.31 29.15
N PRO A 202 5.30 -3.57 29.73
CA PRO A 202 5.99 -4.85 29.57
C PRO A 202 5.26 -5.95 30.34
N VAL A 203 5.00 -7.07 29.67
CA VAL A 203 4.54 -8.29 30.34
C VAL A 203 5.76 -8.97 30.96
N VAL A 204 5.84 -8.97 32.29
CA VAL A 204 7.01 -9.42 33.04
C VAL A 204 7.08 -10.96 33.07
N ASN A 205 8.29 -11.51 33.12
CA ASN A 205 8.58 -12.95 33.20
C ASN A 205 8.05 -13.80 32.02
N LEU A 206 7.69 -13.17 30.90
CA LEU A 206 7.29 -13.83 29.65
C LEU A 206 8.10 -13.27 28.47
N GLY A 207 8.17 -14.07 27.40
CA GLY A 207 8.77 -13.69 26.13
C GLY A 207 8.06 -14.41 24.98
N ILE A 208 8.21 -13.91 23.76
CA ILE A 208 7.64 -14.51 22.55
C ILE A 208 8.43 -15.76 22.17
N SER A 209 8.05 -16.88 22.80
CA SER A 209 8.63 -18.21 22.62
C SER A 209 8.19 -18.88 21.30
N GLY A 210 8.66 -18.35 20.18
CA GLY A 210 8.40 -18.89 18.84
C GLY A 210 9.56 -19.69 18.25
N ARG A 211 9.44 -21.02 18.13
CA ARG A 211 10.30 -21.80 17.22
C ARG A 211 9.97 -21.42 15.78
N GLY A 212 10.73 -20.50 15.20
CA GLY A 212 10.52 -19.97 13.85
C GLY A 212 11.29 -18.66 13.63
N PRO A 213 11.21 -18.05 12.45
CA PRO A 213 11.91 -16.79 12.11
C PRO A 213 11.27 -15.55 12.76
N ASN A 214 10.70 -15.68 13.96
CA ASN A 214 10.09 -14.58 14.70
C ASN A 214 11.13 -13.75 15.46
N HIS A 215 12.29 -14.35 15.77
CA HIS A 215 13.46 -13.70 16.34
C HIS A 215 14.38 -13.30 15.18
N LEU A 216 14.28 -12.04 14.74
CA LEU A 216 14.93 -11.59 13.50
C LEU A 216 16.25 -10.84 13.74
N LYS A 217 16.46 -10.31 14.95
CA LYS A 217 17.67 -9.59 15.33
C LYS A 217 17.88 -9.61 16.83
N THR A 218 19.09 -9.89 17.27
CA THR A 218 19.50 -9.80 18.68
C THR A 218 20.52 -8.69 18.84
N ILE A 219 20.35 -7.85 19.86
CA ILE A 219 21.25 -6.74 20.19
C ILE A 219 21.50 -6.71 21.70
N ASN A 220 22.67 -6.21 22.13
CA ASN A 220 22.91 -5.87 23.52
C ASN A 220 22.70 -4.36 23.69
N ALA A 221 21.74 -3.97 24.53
CA ALA A 221 21.22 -2.62 24.67
C ALA A 221 20.37 -2.49 25.95
N THR A 222 20.17 -1.26 26.45
CA THR A 222 19.22 -1.00 27.53
C THR A 222 17.78 -1.11 27.04
N LEU A 223 16.82 -1.29 27.96
CA LEU A 223 15.38 -1.39 27.65
C LEU A 223 14.88 -0.30 26.68
N ASP A 224 15.25 0.96 26.89
CA ASP A 224 14.82 2.07 26.03
C ASP A 224 15.57 2.14 24.70
N GLN A 225 16.85 1.73 24.68
CA GLN A 225 17.58 1.54 23.42
C GLN A 225 16.96 0.43 22.56
N CYS A 226 16.31 -0.57 23.17
CA CYS A 226 15.61 -1.63 22.43
C CYS A 226 14.28 -1.18 21.82
N LYS A 227 13.52 -0.34 22.54
CA LYS A 227 12.36 0.38 21.99
C LYS A 227 12.78 1.16 20.74
N LEU A 228 13.85 1.95 20.85
CA LEU A 228 14.40 2.75 19.75
C LEU A 228 14.92 1.89 18.59
N ALA A 229 15.62 0.79 18.88
CA ALA A 229 16.11 -0.14 17.87
C ALA A 229 14.97 -0.82 17.09
N CYS A 230 13.86 -1.16 17.76
CA CYS A 230 12.66 -1.69 17.11
C CYS A 230 11.91 -0.61 16.31
N GLN A 231 11.84 0.62 16.82
CA GLN A 231 11.26 1.77 16.08
C GLN A 231 12.02 2.07 14.79
N ASN A 232 13.34 2.00 14.83
CA ASN A 232 14.23 2.30 13.70
C ASN A 232 14.62 1.04 12.89
N GLU A 233 13.96 -0.10 13.10
CA GLU A 233 14.30 -1.33 12.37
C GLU A 233 13.82 -1.23 10.91
N VAL A 234 14.78 -1.24 9.99
CA VAL A 234 14.55 -1.07 8.55
C VAL A 234 14.47 -2.40 7.81
N THR A 235 15.11 -3.46 8.30
CA THR A 235 15.20 -4.75 7.58
C THR A 235 13.88 -5.54 7.62
N PHE A 236 13.09 -5.38 8.69
CA PHE A 236 11.73 -5.91 8.83
C PHE A 236 10.84 -4.93 9.61
N LYS A 237 9.51 -5.08 9.55
CA LYS A 237 8.59 -4.33 10.41
C LYS A 237 8.60 -4.92 11.82
N CYS A 238 9.51 -4.45 12.66
CA CYS A 238 9.51 -4.78 14.08
C CYS A 238 8.21 -4.32 14.76
N ARG A 239 7.68 -5.12 15.68
CA ARG A 239 6.40 -4.91 16.39
C ARG A 239 6.51 -5.09 17.91
N SER A 240 7.46 -5.90 18.38
CA SER A 240 7.79 -6.05 19.80
C SER A 240 9.24 -6.51 19.95
N PHE A 241 9.69 -6.63 21.21
CA PHE A 241 10.95 -7.26 21.56
C PHE A 241 10.85 -7.91 22.95
N ASP A 242 11.60 -8.98 23.15
CA ASP A 242 11.87 -9.56 24.47
C ASP A 242 13.12 -8.90 25.07
N TYR A 243 13.15 -8.63 26.38
CA TYR A 243 14.30 -8.04 27.10
C TYR A 243 14.79 -8.90 28.25
N LEU A 244 16.05 -9.33 28.18
CA LEU A 244 16.76 -10.08 29.21
C LEU A 244 17.57 -9.11 30.07
N ALA A 245 16.97 -8.62 31.17
CA ALA A 245 17.57 -7.63 32.04
C ALA A 245 18.93 -8.06 32.63
N LEU A 246 19.13 -9.35 32.90
CA LEU A 246 20.39 -9.90 33.43
C LEU A 246 21.58 -9.75 32.48
N THR A 247 21.35 -9.77 31.17
CA THR A 247 22.39 -9.69 30.14
C THR A 247 22.35 -8.41 29.32
N SER A 248 21.39 -7.51 29.61
CA SER A 248 21.07 -6.33 28.80
C SER A 248 20.91 -6.68 27.32
N GLN A 249 20.20 -7.77 27.02
CA GLN A 249 19.99 -8.28 25.67
C GLN A 249 18.54 -8.14 25.23
N CYS A 250 18.33 -7.73 23.99
CA CYS A 250 17.03 -7.65 23.36
C CYS A 250 16.96 -8.50 22.09
N GLN A 251 15.81 -9.16 21.92
CA GLN A 251 15.48 -9.94 20.74
C GLN A 251 14.31 -9.25 20.05
N LEU A 252 14.49 -8.77 18.82
CA LEU A 252 13.49 -7.98 18.09
C LEU A 252 12.60 -8.88 17.22
N HIS A 253 11.29 -8.60 17.19
CA HIS A 253 10.28 -9.45 16.57
C HIS A 253 9.40 -8.72 15.56
N ALA A 254 9.03 -9.40 14.47
CA ALA A 254 8.06 -8.89 13.48
C ALA A 254 6.57 -9.14 13.86
N VAL A 255 6.33 -9.69 15.05
CA VAL A 255 5.01 -10.05 15.60
C VAL A 255 4.81 -9.36 16.95
N ASN A 256 3.57 -9.25 17.41
CA ASN A 256 3.24 -8.88 18.80
C ASN A 256 2.60 -10.09 19.52
N SER A 257 2.32 -9.95 20.82
CA SER A 257 1.80 -11.03 21.67
C SER A 257 0.47 -11.63 21.19
N LEU A 258 -0.38 -10.85 20.50
CA LEU A 258 -1.64 -11.31 19.88
C LEU A 258 -1.49 -12.52 18.94
N TYR A 259 -0.32 -12.72 18.32
CA TYR A 259 -0.08 -13.85 17.42
C TYR A 259 0.23 -15.17 18.15
N HIS A 260 0.56 -15.12 19.44
CA HIS A 260 0.98 -16.30 20.22
C HIS A 260 0.09 -16.59 21.43
N HIS A 261 -0.45 -15.57 22.10
CA HIS A 261 -1.31 -15.74 23.27
C HIS A 261 -2.49 -14.74 23.24
N TYR A 262 -3.71 -15.26 23.26
CA TYR A 262 -4.95 -14.47 23.21
C TYR A 262 -5.42 -13.99 24.60
N GLU A 263 -4.79 -14.47 25.68
CA GLU A 263 -5.13 -14.17 27.09
C GLU A 263 -4.16 -13.16 27.74
N LEU A 264 -3.06 -12.83 27.07
CA LEU A 264 -2.09 -11.84 27.58
C LEU A 264 -2.50 -10.42 27.18
N GLN A 265 -2.21 -9.46 28.07
CA GLN A 265 -2.22 -8.04 27.71
C GLN A 265 -1.32 -7.82 26.50
N VAL A 266 -1.81 -7.04 25.51
CA VAL A 266 -1.05 -6.76 24.29
C VAL A 266 0.21 -5.96 24.66
N SER A 267 1.35 -6.60 24.47
CA SER A 267 2.69 -6.03 24.55
C SER A 267 3.27 -5.79 23.16
N GLY A 268 3.93 -4.65 22.97
CA GLY A 268 4.49 -4.22 21.68
C GLY A 268 4.09 -2.80 21.31
N CYS A 269 4.25 -2.46 20.05
CA CYS A 269 3.79 -1.21 19.44
C CYS A 269 2.56 -1.45 18.57
N ASP A 270 1.42 -0.86 18.94
CA ASP A 270 0.23 -0.93 18.10
C ASP A 270 0.25 0.25 17.12
N GLY A 271 0.47 -0.07 15.84
CA GLY A 271 0.48 0.90 14.72
C GLY A 271 -0.39 0.52 13.52
N ASP A 272 -0.91 -0.71 13.47
CA ASP A 272 -1.95 -1.13 12.52
C ASP A 272 -3.13 -1.66 13.35
N PRO A 273 -4.39 -1.24 13.12
CA PRO A 273 -5.53 -1.91 13.71
C PRO A 273 -5.62 -3.37 13.19
N PRO A 274 -6.09 -4.34 14.00
CA PRO A 274 -6.25 -5.71 13.55
C PRO A 274 -7.15 -5.75 12.31
N THR A 275 -6.73 -6.46 11.27
CA THR A 275 -7.52 -6.58 10.04
C THR A 275 -8.92 -7.15 10.34
N LYS A 276 -9.94 -6.84 9.53
CA LYS A 276 -11.29 -7.39 9.72
C LYS A 276 -11.30 -8.93 9.84
N ALA A 277 -10.35 -9.63 9.21
CA ALA A 277 -10.17 -11.08 9.34
C ALA A 277 -9.61 -11.51 10.70
N GLN A 278 -8.67 -10.74 11.29
CA GLN A 278 -8.16 -10.97 12.64
C GLN A 278 -9.21 -10.65 13.71
N ALA A 279 -9.90 -9.51 13.57
CA ALA A 279 -11.00 -9.12 14.46
C ALA A 279 -12.15 -10.14 14.44
N ARG A 280 -12.53 -10.65 13.26
CA ARG A 280 -13.53 -11.74 13.13
C ARG A 280 -13.07 -13.04 13.76
N LYS A 281 -11.78 -13.40 13.66
CA LYS A 281 -11.22 -14.59 14.36
C LYS A 281 -11.19 -14.42 15.88
N MET A 282 -11.00 -13.21 16.39
CA MET A 282 -11.13 -12.91 17.83
C MET A 282 -12.59 -13.06 18.28
N SER A 283 -13.53 -12.38 17.61
CA SER A 283 -14.96 -12.46 17.93
C SER A 283 -15.50 -13.89 17.90
N ALA A 284 -15.27 -14.63 16.80
CA ALA A 284 -15.75 -16.02 16.67
C ALA A 284 -15.09 -17.01 17.65
N ARG A 285 -13.99 -16.63 18.32
CA ARG A 285 -13.35 -17.45 19.35
C ARG A 285 -13.83 -17.11 20.75
N CYS A 286 -14.12 -15.84 21.05
CA CYS A 286 -14.80 -15.43 22.27
C CYS A 286 -16.18 -16.11 22.40
N SER A 287 -16.97 -16.14 21.32
CA SER A 287 -18.27 -16.84 21.31
C SER A 287 -18.18 -18.35 21.56
N ARG A 288 -17.05 -18.99 21.22
CA ARG A 288 -16.82 -20.42 21.54
C ARG A 288 -16.38 -20.62 22.99
N ILE A 289 -15.54 -19.74 23.51
CA ILE A 289 -15.10 -19.82 24.92
C ILE A 289 -16.30 -19.64 25.86
N TRP A 290 -17.20 -18.69 25.57
CA TRP A 290 -18.46 -18.56 26.33
C TRP A 290 -19.31 -19.83 26.30
N ALA A 291 -19.49 -20.44 25.13
CA ALA A 291 -20.23 -21.72 25.02
C ALA A 291 -19.52 -22.91 25.70
N GLU A 292 -18.19 -22.90 25.79
CA GLU A 292 -17.39 -23.91 26.50
C GLU A 292 -17.32 -23.70 28.02
N GLU A 293 -17.67 -22.51 28.52
CA GLU A 293 -17.83 -22.21 29.96
C GLU A 293 -19.25 -22.52 30.45
N GLU A 294 -20.30 -22.14 29.70
CA GLU A 294 -21.69 -22.47 30.03
C GLU A 294 -21.91 -23.99 30.13
N THR A 295 -21.29 -24.77 29.24
CA THR A 295 -21.38 -26.25 29.25
C THR A 295 -20.57 -26.93 30.36
N LYS A 296 -19.64 -26.23 31.03
CA LYS A 296 -18.90 -26.77 32.19
C LYS A 296 -19.59 -26.45 33.51
N THR A 297 -20.32 -25.34 33.61
CA THR A 297 -21.04 -24.94 34.82
C THR A 297 -22.28 -25.79 35.13
N ASP A 298 -22.88 -26.46 34.14
CA ASP A 298 -24.12 -27.25 34.30
C ASP A 298 -23.91 -28.69 34.84
N SER A 299 -22.72 -29.01 35.36
CA SER A 299 -22.40 -30.37 35.85
C SER A 299 -22.05 -30.46 37.34
N ARG A 300 -21.97 -29.34 38.07
CA ARG A 300 -21.70 -29.32 39.51
C ARG A 300 -22.48 -28.22 40.23
N LEU A 301 -23.23 -28.65 41.25
CA LEU A 301 -24.00 -27.85 42.22
C LEU A 301 -25.36 -27.33 41.72
N GLY A 302 -26.39 -28.17 41.87
CA GLY A 302 -27.68 -27.64 42.29
C GLY A 302 -27.58 -27.13 43.73
N GLY A 303 -27.98 -25.88 43.99
CA GLY A 303 -27.86 -25.27 45.32
C GLY A 303 -28.02 -23.75 45.31
N ASN A 304 -29.26 -23.27 45.27
CA ASN A 304 -29.69 -21.86 45.32
C ASN A 304 -28.81 -20.90 46.17
N VAL A 305 -28.41 -19.77 45.59
CA VAL A 305 -28.49 -18.46 46.26
C VAL A 305 -29.03 -17.38 45.30
N MET A 306 -30.22 -16.89 45.63
CA MET A 306 -30.81 -15.56 45.36
C MET A 306 -30.61 -14.89 43.99
N LYS A 307 -31.72 -14.81 43.26
CA LYS A 307 -31.97 -13.93 42.10
C LYS A 307 -31.94 -12.44 42.50
N HIS A 308 -30.99 -11.68 41.98
CA HIS A 308 -31.14 -10.28 41.50
C HIS A 308 -29.80 -9.92 40.79
N ALA A 309 -29.74 -9.47 39.54
CA ALA A 309 -30.79 -9.01 38.63
C ALA A 309 -30.59 -9.54 37.19
N ARG A 310 -31.69 -9.87 36.51
CA ARG A 310 -31.78 -10.03 35.05
C ARG A 310 -33.22 -9.81 34.61
N SER A 311 -33.49 -8.69 33.94
CA SER A 311 -34.53 -8.57 32.90
C SER A 311 -34.56 -7.15 32.28
N GLU A 312 -33.41 -6.67 31.79
CA GLU A 312 -33.41 -5.88 30.56
C GLU A 312 -32.65 -6.69 29.53
N GLN A 313 -33.40 -7.51 28.79
CA GLN A 313 -32.93 -8.16 27.57
C GLN A 313 -34.01 -8.00 26.51
N GLU A 314 -33.58 -7.41 25.40
CA GLU A 314 -33.83 -7.90 24.03
C GLU A 314 -35.28 -8.22 23.67
N MET A 315 -35.89 -7.25 22.99
CA MET A 315 -36.96 -7.48 22.03
C MET A 315 -36.34 -7.43 20.61
N ASP A 316 -36.62 -8.48 19.84
CA ASP A 316 -36.47 -8.67 18.40
C ASP A 316 -35.12 -8.45 17.70
N ASP A 317 -34.58 -9.60 17.27
CA ASP A 317 -33.82 -9.76 16.04
C ASP A 317 -34.81 -9.78 14.83
N GLN A 318 -34.29 -9.43 13.64
CA GLN A 318 -34.83 -9.67 12.29
C GLN A 318 -35.79 -8.65 11.59
N ASP A 319 -35.28 -8.22 10.43
CA ASP A 319 -35.94 -7.68 9.22
C ASP A 319 -36.73 -6.35 9.29
N GLU A 320 -36.03 -5.25 8.94
CA GLU A 320 -36.61 -4.29 8.00
C GLU A 320 -35.55 -3.73 7.03
N ALA A 321 -35.29 -4.50 5.97
CA ALA A 321 -34.89 -3.93 4.68
C ALA A 321 -36.14 -3.85 3.78
N ASP A 322 -36.41 -2.67 3.25
CA ASP A 322 -37.34 -2.38 2.16
C ASP A 322 -38.77 -2.95 2.25
N ARG A 323 -39.69 -2.18 2.85
CA ARG A 323 -40.97 -1.85 2.17
C ARG A 323 -41.77 -0.68 2.76
N ASP A 324 -41.88 0.38 1.96
CA ASP A 324 -43.19 0.88 1.53
C ASP A 324 -43.00 1.67 0.22
N ILE A 325 -43.37 1.10 -0.94
CA ILE A 325 -44.55 1.44 -1.76
C ILE A 325 -44.49 0.51 -3.00
N ASN A 326 -45.55 -0.11 -3.55
CA ASN A 326 -46.99 0.01 -3.31
C ASN A 326 -47.78 -1.27 -3.71
N ILE A 327 -48.87 -1.57 -2.97
CA ILE A 327 -50.21 -1.98 -3.47
C ILE A 327 -50.42 -3.26 -4.35
N ILE A 328 -51.16 -4.22 -3.75
CA ILE A 328 -52.17 -5.16 -4.29
C ILE A 328 -51.75 -6.26 -5.31
N ALA A 329 -51.72 -7.52 -4.84
CA ALA A 329 -52.76 -8.53 -5.11
C ALA A 329 -52.61 -9.77 -4.18
N LYS A 330 -53.71 -10.30 -3.64
CA LYS A 330 -53.75 -11.50 -2.78
C LYS A 330 -54.29 -12.74 -3.55
N VAL A 331 -54.14 -13.90 -2.90
CA VAL A 331 -54.93 -15.16 -3.04
C VAL A 331 -54.27 -16.32 -3.84
N LEU A 332 -53.69 -17.25 -3.06
CA LEU A 332 -53.52 -18.70 -3.36
C LEU A 332 -54.87 -19.44 -3.18
N PRO A 333 -55.09 -20.72 -3.60
CA PRO A 333 -54.10 -21.77 -3.92
C PRO A 333 -54.41 -22.76 -5.11
N ARG A 334 -53.44 -23.64 -5.41
CA ARG A 334 -53.51 -25.03 -5.97
C ARG A 334 -54.52 -25.39 -7.08
N LEU A 335 -54.03 -25.93 -8.22
CA LEU A 335 -54.27 -27.33 -8.69
C LEU A 335 -53.58 -27.68 -10.05
N VAL A 336 -52.77 -28.74 -10.03
CA VAL A 336 -52.66 -29.92 -10.94
C VAL A 336 -53.08 -29.85 -12.44
N GLN A 337 -52.12 -30.24 -13.30
CA GLN A 337 -52.19 -30.92 -14.63
C GLN A 337 -52.65 -30.24 -15.95
N LEU A 338 -51.83 -30.51 -16.99
CA LEU A 338 -52.15 -30.88 -18.38
C LEU A 338 -53.11 -30.00 -19.21
N GLN A 339 -52.54 -29.20 -20.12
CA GLN A 339 -52.35 -29.58 -21.54
C GLN A 339 -51.28 -28.71 -22.20
#